data_AF-A0A950XBZ3-F1
#
_entry.id   AF-A0A950XBZ3-F1
#
_cell.length_a   1.000
_cell.length_b   1.000
_cell.length_c   1.000
_cell.angle_alpha   90.00
_cell.angle_beta   90.00
_cell.angle_gamma   90.00
#
_symmetry.space_group_name_H-M   'P 1'
#
loop_
_entity.id
_entity.type
_entity.pdbx_description
1 polymer ?
#
loop_
_entity_poly.entity_id
_entity_poly.type
_entity_poly.pdbx_seq_one_letter_code
_entity_poly.pdbx_strand_id
1 'polypeptide(L)'
;GNGRMTDDEYRTHMTLWSLLAAPLLAGNDLARMSKSTLDILTNKEIIAIDQDAAAHPVKRNVIEEGKTEIWTRELEDGSTAVALFNRGEQQASITVEWSKLGASAPASGRDLWAHKDVAFSGQSYTATVPKHGVSAFRLPKS
;
A
#
# COMPACT_ATOMS: atom_id res chain seq x y z
N GLY A 1 10.28 -6.97 -11.82
CA GLY A 1 11.18 -6.76 -12.97
C GLY A 1 11.53 -7.97 -13.81
N ASN A 2 10.94 -9.16 -13.62
CA ASN A 2 11.29 -10.38 -14.39
C ASN A 2 10.37 -10.62 -15.61
N GLY A 3 9.53 -9.64 -15.96
CA GLY A 3 8.73 -9.63 -17.19
C GLY A 3 7.45 -10.49 -17.17
N ARG A 4 7.08 -11.08 -16.03
CA ARG A 4 5.90 -11.97 -15.92
C ARG A 4 4.70 -11.37 -15.18
N MET A 5 4.83 -10.12 -14.73
CA MET A 5 3.78 -9.37 -14.04
C MET A 5 3.68 -7.97 -14.62
N THR A 6 2.52 -7.36 -14.49
CA THR A 6 2.29 -5.95 -14.82
C THR A 6 2.96 -5.03 -13.79
N ASP A 7 3.08 -3.74 -14.11
CA ASP A 7 3.58 -2.76 -13.14
C ASP A 7 2.65 -2.66 -11.90
N ASP A 8 1.33 -2.78 -12.08
CA ASP A 8 0.36 -2.79 -10.96
C ASP A 8 0.58 -4.00 -10.04
N GLU A 9 0.79 -5.19 -10.63
CA GLU A 9 1.09 -6.40 -9.87
C GLU A 9 2.44 -6.29 -9.13
N TYR A 10 3.46 -5.67 -9.74
CA TYR A 10 4.73 -5.42 -9.06
C TYR A 10 4.62 -4.39 -7.94
N ARG A 11 3.77 -3.36 -8.08
CA ARG A 11 3.45 -2.43 -6.99
C ARG A 11 2.74 -3.13 -5.84
N THR A 12 1.73 -3.94 -6.15
CA THR A 12 1.03 -4.79 -5.17
C THR A 12 2.01 -5.67 -4.39
N HIS A 13 2.91 -6.35 -5.11
CA HIS A 13 3.95 -7.17 -4.51
C HIS A 13 4.87 -6.36 -3.59
N MET A 14 5.42 -5.24 -4.08
CA MET A 14 6.33 -4.39 -3.29
C MET A 14 5.66 -3.84 -2.03
N THR A 15 4.43 -3.36 -2.13
CA THR A 15 3.67 -2.86 -0.97
C THR A 15 3.39 -3.97 0.04
N LEU A 16 2.99 -5.16 -0.42
CA LEU A 16 2.70 -6.28 0.47
C LEU A 16 3.94 -6.75 1.23
N TRP A 17 5.07 -6.91 0.53
CA TRP A 17 6.35 -7.30 1.16
C TRP A 17 6.81 -6.27 2.19
N SER A 18 6.69 -4.98 1.86
CA SER A 18 7.10 -3.89 2.75
C SER A 18 6.23 -3.82 4.00
N LEU A 19 4.91 -4.00 3.87
CA LEU A 19 4.02 -4.07 5.03
C LEU A 19 4.45 -5.21 5.97
N LEU A 20 4.75 -6.38 5.41
CA LEU A 20 5.13 -7.58 6.15
C LEU A 20 6.54 -7.54 6.77
N ALA A 21 7.31 -6.46 6.56
CA ALA A 21 8.73 -6.39 6.93
C ALA A 21 9.55 -7.56 6.35
N ALA A 22 9.20 -7.98 5.14
CA ALA A 22 9.86 -9.11 4.49
C ALA A 22 11.18 -8.66 3.84
N PRO A 23 12.25 -9.48 3.85
CA PRO A 23 13.52 -9.10 3.24
C PRO A 23 13.36 -8.62 1.78
N LEU A 24 13.68 -7.35 1.53
CA LEU A 24 13.64 -6.74 0.20
C LEU A 24 14.93 -7.02 -0.58
N LEU A 25 15.00 -8.21 -1.20
CA LEU A 25 16.11 -8.64 -2.04
C LEU A 25 15.73 -8.57 -3.52
N ALA A 26 16.41 -7.71 -4.29
CA ALA A 26 16.14 -7.57 -5.72
C ALA A 26 16.61 -8.82 -6.50
N GLY A 27 15.64 -9.59 -7.01
CA GLY A 27 15.87 -10.83 -7.76
C GLY A 27 15.84 -10.68 -9.29
N ASN A 28 16.06 -9.47 -9.82
CA ASN A 28 16.03 -9.14 -11.24
C ASN A 28 17.42 -8.72 -11.77
N ASP A 29 17.58 -8.68 -13.08
CA ASP A 29 18.78 -8.11 -13.71
C ASP A 29 18.85 -6.59 -13.47
N LEU A 30 19.76 -6.17 -12.58
CA LEU A 30 19.91 -4.77 -12.21
C LEU A 30 20.51 -3.91 -13.33
N ALA A 31 21.29 -4.51 -14.22
CA ALA A 31 21.91 -3.79 -15.34
C ALA A 31 20.91 -3.51 -16.47
N ARG A 32 19.77 -4.23 -16.49
CA ARG A 32 18.78 -4.20 -17.58
C ARG A 32 17.35 -4.10 -17.06
N MET A 33 17.10 -3.26 -16.06
CA MET A 33 15.73 -3.02 -15.59
C MET A 33 15.04 -1.88 -16.35
N SER A 34 13.72 -1.99 -16.51
CA SER A 34 12.90 -0.87 -17.00
C SER A 34 12.90 0.27 -16.00
N LYS A 35 12.60 1.49 -16.47
CA LYS A 35 12.36 2.63 -15.58
C LYS A 35 11.24 2.35 -14.57
N SER A 36 10.14 1.72 -14.99
CA SER A 36 9.04 1.34 -14.09
C SER A 36 9.49 0.40 -12.97
N THR A 37 10.34 -0.58 -13.28
CA THR A 37 10.92 -1.48 -12.27
C THR A 37 11.82 -0.71 -11.32
N LEU A 38 12.67 0.19 -11.84
CA LEU A 38 13.54 1.01 -10.99
C LEU A 38 12.71 1.89 -10.05
N ASP A 39 11.69 2.56 -10.55
CA ASP A 39 10.80 3.44 -9.77
C ASP A 39 10.09 2.65 -8.66
N ILE A 40 9.69 1.40 -8.92
CA ILE A 40 9.08 0.51 -7.92
C ILE A 40 10.11 0.13 -6.84
N LEU A 41 11.30 -0.32 -7.24
CA LEU A 41 12.34 -0.79 -6.32
C LEU A 41 13.00 0.34 -5.52
N THR A 42 12.83 1.59 -5.93
CA THR A 42 13.49 2.75 -5.30
C THR A 42 12.50 3.71 -4.64
N ASN A 43 11.21 3.33 -4.53
CA ASN A 43 10.21 4.12 -3.83
C ASN A 43 10.54 4.20 -2.32
N LYS A 44 11.13 5.32 -1.91
CA LYS A 44 11.55 5.57 -0.52
C LYS A 44 10.40 5.56 0.49
N GLU A 45 9.20 5.97 0.09
CA GLU A 45 8.04 6.03 0.99
C GLU A 45 7.52 4.61 1.30
N ILE A 46 7.55 3.71 0.32
CA ILE A 46 7.22 2.28 0.52
C ILE A 46 8.33 1.55 1.28
N ILE A 47 9.61 1.77 0.93
CA ILE A 47 10.76 1.18 1.63
C ILE A 47 10.78 1.58 3.11
N ALA A 48 10.40 2.83 3.43
CA ALA A 48 10.36 3.29 4.82
C ALA A 48 9.36 2.50 5.69
N ILE A 49 8.32 1.89 5.11
CA ILE A 49 7.40 1.00 5.84
C ILE A 49 8.09 -0.31 6.20
N ASP A 50 8.86 -0.87 5.27
CA ASP A 50 9.62 -2.10 5.48
C ASP A 50 10.68 -1.92 6.57
N GLN A 51 11.38 -0.78 6.50
CA GLN A 51 12.49 -0.42 7.38
C GLN A 51 12.06 0.26 8.69
N ASP A 52 10.75 0.35 8.95
CA ASP A 52 10.23 0.92 10.20
C ASP A 52 10.74 0.11 11.40
N ALA A 53 11.30 0.80 12.40
CA ALA A 53 11.94 0.13 13.53
C ALA A 53 10.93 -0.55 14.46
N ALA A 54 9.64 -0.17 14.41
CA ALA A 54 8.62 -0.81 15.20
C ALA A 54 8.22 -2.16 14.59
N ALA A 55 8.32 -3.20 15.40
CA ALA A 55 7.89 -4.56 15.06
C ALA A 55 6.37 -4.75 15.21
N HIS A 56 5.58 -3.71 14.91
CA HIS A 56 4.13 -3.78 15.00
C HIS A 56 3.57 -4.77 13.97
N PRO A 57 2.59 -5.61 14.37
CA PRO A 57 2.02 -6.58 13.45
C PRO A 57 1.19 -5.90 12.37
N VAL A 58 1.24 -6.46 11.16
CA VAL A 58 0.31 -6.13 10.09
C VAL A 58 -1.07 -6.66 10.44
N LYS A 59 -2.09 -5.84 10.28
CA LYS A 59 -3.49 -6.21 10.44
C LYS A 59 -4.16 -6.33 9.06
N ARG A 60 -4.91 -7.40 8.86
CA ARG A 60 -5.75 -7.63 7.68
C ARG A 60 -7.21 -7.35 8.08
N ASN A 61 -7.65 -6.10 7.91
CA ASN A 61 -8.85 -5.57 8.58
C ASN A 61 -10.16 -5.88 7.86
N VAL A 62 -10.18 -5.80 6.53
CA VAL A 62 -11.41 -5.97 5.73
C VAL A 62 -11.13 -6.87 4.53
N ILE A 63 -12.00 -7.83 4.27
CA ILE A 63 -11.92 -8.77 3.15
C ILE A 63 -13.31 -8.86 2.55
N GLU A 64 -13.50 -8.34 1.33
CA GLU A 64 -14.77 -8.49 0.62
C GLU A 64 -14.65 -9.58 -0.42
N GLU A 65 -15.42 -10.66 -0.23
CA GLU A 65 -15.55 -11.81 -1.15
C GLU A 65 -14.22 -12.42 -1.62
N GLY A 66 -13.12 -12.21 -0.89
CA GLY A 66 -11.77 -12.62 -1.30
C GLY A 66 -11.20 -11.87 -2.51
N LYS A 67 -11.88 -10.83 -3.00
CA LYS A 67 -11.47 -10.03 -4.16
C LYS A 67 -10.76 -8.74 -3.75
N THR A 68 -11.17 -8.11 -2.66
CA THR A 68 -10.54 -6.88 -2.18
C THR A 68 -10.15 -7.01 -0.72
N GLU A 69 -9.05 -6.38 -0.35
CA GLU A 69 -8.51 -6.47 1.01
C GLU A 69 -7.97 -5.13 1.49
N ILE A 70 -8.16 -4.83 2.78
CA ILE A 70 -7.60 -3.64 3.43
C ILE A 70 -6.64 -4.08 4.52
N TRP A 71 -5.39 -3.70 4.39
CA TRP A 71 -4.31 -4.04 5.32
C TRP A 71 -3.77 -2.77 5.96
N THR A 72 -3.38 -2.84 7.23
CA THR A 72 -2.73 -1.73 7.93
C THR A 72 -1.55 -2.17 8.77
N ARG A 73 -0.63 -1.23 9.00
CA ARG A 73 0.45 -1.37 9.98
C ARG A 73 0.70 -0.03 10.65
N GLU A 74 0.73 -0.03 11.97
CA GLU A 74 1.13 1.13 12.77
C GLU A 74 2.66 1.25 12.73
N LEU A 75 3.17 2.46 12.51
CA LEU A 75 4.60 2.76 12.38
C LEU A 75 5.15 3.35 13.69
N GLU A 76 6.46 3.38 13.84
CA GLU A 76 7.13 3.86 15.07
C GLU A 76 6.73 5.29 15.45
N ASP A 77 6.54 6.17 14.46
CA ASP A 77 6.15 7.57 14.66
C ASP A 77 4.66 7.77 15.03
N GLY A 78 3.90 6.67 15.14
CA GLY A 78 2.47 6.64 15.44
C GLY A 78 1.57 6.90 14.22
N SER A 79 2.15 7.07 13.03
CA SER A 79 1.37 7.06 11.79
C SER A 79 0.93 5.64 11.40
N THR A 80 0.00 5.52 10.45
CA THR A 80 -0.48 4.20 9.99
C THR A 80 -0.32 4.07 8.48
N ALA A 81 0.40 3.03 8.04
CA ALA A 81 0.40 2.60 6.65
C ALA A 81 -0.88 1.82 6.35
N VAL A 82 -1.52 2.13 5.23
CA VAL A 82 -2.77 1.49 4.76
C VAL A 82 -2.61 1.07 3.31
N ALA A 83 -3.00 -0.16 2.99
CA ALA A 83 -3.04 -0.66 1.62
C ALA A 83 -4.40 -1.27 1.28
N LEU A 84 -4.96 -0.83 0.16
CA LEU A 84 -6.20 -1.32 -0.45
C LEU A 84 -5.80 -2.20 -1.64
N PHE A 85 -5.86 -3.51 -1.47
CA PHE A 85 -5.49 -4.48 -2.48
C PHE A 85 -6.71 -4.93 -3.29
N ASN A 86 -6.58 -4.92 -4.61
CA ASN A 86 -7.55 -5.55 -5.50
C ASN A 86 -6.94 -6.84 -6.06
N ARG A 87 -7.44 -7.99 -5.59
CA ARG A 87 -7.11 -9.34 -6.06
C ARG A 87 -8.04 -9.84 -7.16
N GLY A 88 -8.99 -9.02 -7.60
CA GLY A 88 -9.93 -9.35 -8.65
C GLY A 88 -9.37 -9.10 -10.05
N GLU A 89 -10.02 -9.73 -11.04
CA GLU A 89 -9.66 -9.67 -12.47
C GLU A 89 -10.10 -8.37 -13.16
N GLN A 90 -10.79 -7.47 -12.45
CA GLN A 90 -11.34 -6.21 -12.94
C GLN A 90 -10.97 -5.08 -11.98
N GLN A 91 -11.03 -3.84 -12.45
CA GLN A 91 -10.93 -2.67 -11.58
C GLN A 91 -12.04 -2.68 -10.52
N ALA A 92 -11.71 -2.27 -9.30
CA ALA A 92 -12.64 -2.24 -8.18
C ALA A 92 -12.57 -0.91 -7.43
N SER A 93 -13.70 -0.47 -6.89
CA SER A 93 -13.75 0.61 -5.90
C SER A 93 -13.66 -0.01 -4.51
N ILE A 94 -12.65 0.36 -3.73
CA ILE A 94 -12.44 -0.15 -2.37
C ILE A 94 -12.64 1.01 -1.41
N THR A 95 -13.56 0.85 -0.46
CA THR A 95 -13.91 1.87 0.53
C THR A 95 -13.34 1.49 1.90
N VAL A 96 -12.55 2.38 2.48
CA VAL A 96 -12.12 2.30 3.87
C VAL A 96 -13.00 3.18 4.74
N GLU A 97 -13.65 2.61 5.74
CA GLU A 97 -14.31 3.36 6.81
C GLU A 97 -13.31 3.56 7.95
N TRP A 98 -13.13 4.80 8.42
CA TRP A 98 -12.11 5.10 9.44
C TRP A 98 -12.36 4.37 10.76
N SER A 99 -13.64 4.20 11.11
CA SER A 99 -14.09 3.42 12.26
C SER A 99 -13.62 1.96 12.21
N LYS A 100 -13.55 1.34 11.02
CA LYS A 100 -13.05 -0.04 10.85
C LYS A 100 -11.54 -0.14 11.02
N LEU A 101 -10.81 0.97 10.92
CA LEU A 101 -9.39 1.04 11.26
C LEU A 101 -9.14 1.41 12.72
N GLY A 102 -10.20 1.71 13.49
CA GLY A 102 -10.06 2.25 14.85
C GLY A 102 -9.50 3.67 14.88
N ALA A 103 -9.55 4.40 13.77
CA ALA A 103 -9.03 5.74 13.63
C ALA A 103 -10.17 6.78 13.61
N SER A 104 -9.89 7.98 14.11
CA SER A 104 -10.71 9.16 13.82
C SER A 104 -10.55 9.53 12.34
N ALA A 105 -11.53 10.24 11.78
CA ALA A 105 -11.47 10.67 10.39
C ALA A 105 -10.29 11.65 10.19
N PRO A 106 -9.23 11.28 9.45
CA PRO A 106 -8.12 12.18 9.21
C PRO A 106 -8.53 13.24 8.16
N ALA A 107 -7.99 14.45 8.26
CA ALA A 107 -8.22 15.50 7.26
C ALA A 107 -7.47 15.21 5.94
N SER A 108 -6.35 14.50 6.01
CA SER A 108 -5.53 14.14 4.85
C SER A 108 -4.65 12.92 5.13
N GLY A 109 -4.05 12.38 4.08
CA GLY A 109 -3.01 11.36 4.14
C GLY A 109 -2.06 11.50 2.95
N ARG A 110 -1.03 10.66 2.90
CA ARG A 110 -0.01 10.66 1.84
C ARG A 110 -0.18 9.45 0.94
N ASP A 111 -0.47 9.63 -0.35
CA ASP A 111 -0.40 8.55 -1.35
C ASP A 111 1.06 8.25 -1.69
N LEU A 112 1.48 7.03 -1.37
CA LEU A 112 2.88 6.60 -1.39
C LEU A 112 3.37 6.24 -2.79
N TRP A 113 2.46 5.92 -3.72
CA TRP A 113 2.81 5.62 -5.11
C TRP A 113 2.75 6.87 -5.99
N ALA A 114 1.83 7.79 -5.69
CA ALA A 114 1.71 9.05 -6.41
C ALA A 114 2.56 10.18 -5.79
N HIS A 115 3.19 9.96 -4.64
CA HIS A 115 4.00 10.93 -3.91
C HIS A 115 3.26 12.27 -3.71
N LYS A 116 1.99 12.18 -3.32
CA LYS A 116 1.11 13.35 -3.17
C LYS A 116 0.24 13.22 -1.93
N ASP A 117 -0.12 14.36 -1.38
CA ASP A 117 -1.10 14.39 -0.29
C ASP A 117 -2.51 14.27 -0.86
N VAL A 118 -3.37 13.57 -0.14
CA VAL A 118 -4.77 13.32 -0.48
C VAL A 118 -5.61 13.88 0.65
N ALA A 119 -6.49 14.82 0.34
CA ALA A 119 -7.47 15.32 1.29
C ALA A 119 -8.61 14.31 1.45
N PHE A 120 -9.05 14.13 2.68
CA PHE A 120 -10.20 13.29 3.00
C PHE A 120 -11.32 14.14 3.58
N SER A 121 -12.56 13.73 3.32
CA SER A 121 -13.75 14.33 3.91
C SER A 121 -14.73 13.24 4.30
N GLY A 122 -15.40 13.42 5.43
CA GLY A 122 -16.37 12.45 5.94
C GLY A 122 -15.73 11.25 6.67
N GLN A 123 -16.51 10.17 6.79
CA GLN A 123 -16.19 9.00 7.63
C GLN A 123 -15.54 7.84 6.88
N SER A 124 -15.28 8.01 5.58
CA SER A 124 -14.67 7.00 4.73
C SER A 124 -13.91 7.62 3.57
N TYR A 125 -13.10 6.80 2.90
CA TYR A 125 -12.43 7.13 1.65
C TYR A 125 -12.57 5.97 0.67
N THR A 126 -12.84 6.28 -0.60
CA THR A 126 -12.95 5.28 -1.67
C THR A 126 -11.84 5.49 -2.69
N ALA A 127 -11.05 4.45 -2.93
CA ALA A 127 -10.05 4.42 -3.99
C ALA A 127 -10.52 3.52 -5.13
N THR A 128 -10.25 3.94 -6.36
CA THR A 128 -10.41 3.08 -7.54
C THR A 128 -9.08 2.37 -7.81
N VAL A 129 -9.07 1.05 -7.66
CA VAL A 129 -7.85 0.22 -7.72
C VAL A 129 -7.90 -0.68 -8.97
N PRO A 130 -6.89 -0.61 -9.87
CA PRO A 130 -6.81 -1.48 -11.04
C PRO A 130 -6.86 -2.97 -10.67
N LYS A 131 -7.14 -3.84 -11.65
CA LYS A 131 -7.03 -5.29 -11.45
C LYS A 131 -5.63 -5.62 -10.94
N HIS A 132 -5.54 -6.48 -9.93
CA HIS A 132 -4.28 -6.89 -9.29
C HIS A 132 -3.44 -5.74 -8.72
N GLY A 133 -4.03 -4.55 -8.60
CA GLY A 133 -3.36 -3.33 -8.16
C GLY A 133 -3.51 -3.06 -6.68
N VAL A 134 -2.87 -1.97 -6.26
CA VAL A 134 -2.89 -1.47 -4.89
C VAL A 134 -3.04 0.05 -4.88
N SER A 135 -3.82 0.57 -3.94
CA SER A 135 -3.70 1.95 -3.47
C SER A 135 -3.08 1.92 -2.08
N ALA A 136 -1.96 2.64 -1.88
CA ALA A 136 -1.22 2.64 -0.63
C ALA A 136 -1.06 4.08 -0.13
N PHE A 137 -1.44 4.33 1.12
CA PHE A 137 -1.33 5.64 1.74
C PHE A 137 -0.87 5.55 3.19
N ARG A 138 -0.23 6.62 3.67
CA ARG A 138 0.12 6.82 5.08
C ARG A 138 -0.83 7.83 5.69
N LEU A 139 -1.53 7.42 6.74
CA LEU A 139 -2.37 8.29 7.55
C LEU A 139 -1.53 8.92 8.67
N PRO A 140 -1.75 10.20 9.01
CA PRO A 140 -1.07 10.82 10.14
C PRO A 140 -1.43 10.13 11.45
N LYS A 141 -0.62 10.36 12.48
CA LYS A 141 -0.95 9.97 13.84
C LYS A 141 -2.31 10.56 14.25
N SER A 142 -3.19 9.72 14.78
CA SER A 142 -4.51 10.12 15.31
C SER A 142 -4.40 10.93 16.60
#